data_AF-A0A5C7J676-F1
#
_entry.id   AF-A0A5C7J676-F1
#
_cell.length_a   1.000
_cell.length_b   1.000
_cell.length_c   1.000
_cell.angle_alpha   90.00
_cell.angle_beta   90.00
_cell.angle_gamma   90.00
#
_symmetry.space_group_name_H-M   'P 1'
#
loop_
_entity.id
_entity.type
_entity.pdbx_description
1 polymer ?
#
loop_
_entity_poly.entity_id
_entity_poly.type
_entity_poly.pdbx_seq_one_letter_code
_entity_poly.pdbx_strand_id
1 'polypeptide(L)'
;MTQAKVLTQDEVERVLCYLGKKQHAMRNQAMFLLTHGCGVRIKELVSIRICDVLDRNGQINAEVHLNRNQTKGDRGRTVYLSEKMREVIKNYLCERFG
;
A
#
# COMPACT_ATOMS: atom_id res chain seq x y z
N MET A 1 0.65 0.14 -28.76
CA MET A 1 -0.19 0.00 -27.55
C MET A 1 -0.67 1.39 -27.17
N THR A 2 -1.98 1.57 -26.97
CA THR A 2 -2.53 2.83 -26.45
C THR A 2 -2.09 3.02 -25.00
N GLN A 3 -1.64 4.22 -24.65
CA GLN A 3 -1.18 4.53 -23.30
C GLN A 3 -2.38 4.55 -22.34
N ALA A 4 -2.24 3.90 -21.18
CA ALA A 4 -3.26 3.95 -20.14
C ALA A 4 -3.37 5.38 -19.58
N LYS A 5 -4.61 5.82 -19.31
CA LYS A 5 -4.87 7.11 -18.66
C LYS A 5 -4.28 7.10 -17.24
N VAL A 6 -3.54 8.15 -16.91
CA VAL A 6 -3.07 8.41 -15.54
C VAL A 6 -4.16 9.18 -14.81
N LEU A 7 -4.48 8.76 -13.58
CA LEU A 7 -5.51 9.39 -12.77
C LEU A 7 -5.07 10.78 -12.33
N THR A 8 -6.00 11.73 -12.33
CA THR A 8 -5.80 13.04 -11.67
C THR A 8 -6.02 12.94 -10.17
N GLN A 9 -5.58 13.97 -9.42
CA GLN A 9 -5.78 14.02 -7.97
C GLN A 9 -7.28 13.92 -7.59
N ASP A 10 -8.15 14.64 -8.30
CA ASP A 10 -9.60 14.58 -8.08
C ASP A 10 -10.17 13.18 -8.35
N GLU A 11 -9.65 12.47 -9.35
CA GLU A 11 -10.07 11.11 -9.67
C GLU A 11 -9.63 10.11 -8.59
N VAL A 12 -8.42 10.27 -8.06
CA VAL A 12 -7.92 9.50 -6.91
C VAL A 12 -8.85 9.68 -5.71
N GLU A 13 -9.26 10.91 -5.40
CA GLU A 13 -10.17 11.18 -4.28
C GLU A 13 -11.56 10.58 -4.48
N ARG A 14 -12.10 10.64 -5.71
CA ARG A 14 -13.35 9.96 -6.06
C ARG A 14 -13.25 8.44 -5.85
N VAL A 15 -12.14 7.83 -6.24
CA VAL A 15 -11.90 6.39 -5.99
C VAL A 15 -11.85 6.10 -4.49
N LEU A 16 -11.15 6.89 -3.70
CA LEU A 16 -11.09 6.71 -2.25
C LEU A 16 -12.46 6.82 -1.58
N CYS A 17 -13.27 7.80 -1.99
CA CYS A 17 -14.65 7.96 -1.52
C CYS A 17 -15.52 6.76 -1.89
N TYR A 18 -15.37 6.23 -3.11
CA TYR A 18 -16.07 5.03 -3.54
C TYR A 18 -15.65 3.79 -2.73
N LEU A 19 -14.35 3.58 -2.54
CA LEU A 19 -13.83 2.45 -1.76
C LEU A 19 -14.25 2.51 -0.28
N GLY A 20 -14.39 3.72 0.27
CA GLY A 20 -14.88 3.96 1.64
C GLY A 20 -16.30 3.44 1.90
N LYS A 21 -17.11 3.26 0.85
CA LYS A 21 -18.50 2.76 0.95
C LYS A 21 -18.61 1.25 0.76
N LYS A 22 -17.50 0.53 0.55
CA LYS A 22 -17.48 -0.90 0.28
C LYS A 22 -17.11 -1.71 1.53
N GLN A 23 -17.46 -2.99 1.51
CA GLN A 23 -16.96 -3.94 2.49
C GLN A 23 -15.42 -4.00 2.42
N HIS A 24 -14.77 -4.01 3.59
CA HIS A 24 -13.32 -3.91 3.75
C HIS A 24 -12.73 -2.59 3.22
N ALA A 25 -13.38 -1.47 3.58
CA ALA A 25 -13.00 -0.13 3.14
C ALA A 25 -11.51 0.18 3.38
N MET A 26 -10.99 0.03 4.61
CA MET A 26 -9.59 0.41 4.89
C MET A 26 -8.60 -0.48 4.16
N ARG A 27 -8.88 -1.78 4.04
CA ARG A 27 -8.05 -2.70 3.24
C ARG A 27 -7.95 -2.21 1.80
N ASN A 28 -9.09 -1.93 1.18
CA ASN A 28 -9.13 -1.56 -0.24
C ASN A 28 -8.47 -0.19 -0.47
N GLN A 29 -8.71 0.77 0.43
CA GLN A 29 -8.06 2.08 0.39
C GLN A 29 -6.54 1.97 0.56
N ALA A 30 -6.06 1.14 1.50
CA ALA A 30 -4.63 0.88 1.69
C ALA A 30 -4.00 0.25 0.45
N MET A 31 -4.62 -0.78 -0.13
CA MET A 31 -4.12 -1.42 -1.36
C MET A 31 -4.03 -0.41 -2.52
N PHE A 32 -5.05 0.42 -2.70
CA PHE A 32 -5.07 1.42 -3.76
C PHE A 32 -3.99 2.50 -3.56
N LEU A 33 -3.88 3.05 -2.34
CA LEU A 33 -2.91 4.11 -2.04
C LEU A 33 -1.46 3.62 -2.10
N LEU A 34 -1.19 2.37 -1.69
CA LEU A 34 0.16 1.81 -1.78
C LEU A 34 0.58 1.56 -3.24
N THR A 35 -0.33 1.10 -4.10
CA THR A 35 -0.01 0.90 -5.53
C THR A 35 0.15 2.24 -6.26
N HIS A 36 -0.75 3.19 -6.02
CA HIS A 36 -0.72 4.50 -6.70
C HIS A 36 0.34 5.45 -6.12
N GLY A 37 0.44 5.53 -4.79
CA GLY A 37 1.27 6.52 -4.08
C GLY A 37 2.72 6.08 -3.86
N CYS A 38 2.98 4.78 -3.69
CA CYS A 38 4.32 4.23 -3.50
C CYS A 38 4.87 3.48 -4.73
N GLY A 39 4.06 3.34 -5.79
CA GLY A 39 4.46 2.63 -7.01
C GLY A 39 4.73 1.14 -6.77
N VAL A 40 4.09 0.55 -5.76
CA VAL A 40 4.22 -0.88 -5.44
C VAL A 40 3.43 -1.69 -6.46
N ARG A 41 4.05 -2.71 -7.05
CA ARG A 41 3.34 -3.60 -7.98
C ARG A 41 2.43 -4.56 -7.23
N ILE A 42 1.38 -5.04 -7.88
CA ILE A 42 0.40 -5.93 -7.21
C ILE A 42 1.04 -7.18 -6.59
N LYS A 43 1.99 -7.83 -7.28
CA LYS A 43 2.73 -9.00 -6.76
C LYS A 43 3.51 -8.66 -5.49
N GLU A 44 4.18 -7.50 -5.50
CA GLU A 44 4.99 -7.02 -4.38
C GLU A 44 4.06 -6.77 -3.19
N LEU A 45 2.95 -6.06 -3.41
CA LEU A 45 1.99 -5.71 -2.38
C LEU A 45 1.37 -6.93 -1.68
N VAL A 46 0.95 -7.94 -2.44
CA VAL A 46 0.36 -9.16 -1.84
C VAL A 46 1.38 -10.05 -1.12
N SER A 47 2.68 -9.79 -1.33
CA SER A 47 3.76 -10.53 -0.67
C SER A 47 4.24 -9.87 0.61
N ILE A 48 3.78 -8.64 0.93
CA ILE A 48 4.15 -7.91 2.15
C ILE A 48 3.52 -8.60 3.37
N ARG A 49 4.32 -8.82 4.40
CA ARG A 49 3.90 -9.38 5.68
C ARG A 49 3.90 -8.31 6.77
N ILE A 50 3.22 -8.58 7.88
CA ILE A 50 3.15 -7.67 9.04
C ILE A 50 4.56 -7.35 9.56
N CYS A 51 5.45 -8.34 9.63
CA CYS A 51 6.83 -8.15 10.06
C CYS A 51 7.66 -7.25 9.13
N ASP A 52 7.21 -7.02 7.90
CA ASP A 52 7.90 -6.17 6.93
C ASP A 52 7.49 -4.69 7.11
N VAL A 53 6.34 -4.42 7.75
CA VAL A 53 5.76 -3.06 7.91
C VAL A 53 5.70 -2.58 9.36
N LEU A 54 5.67 -3.48 10.34
CA LEU A 54 5.50 -3.15 11.76
C LEU A 54 6.80 -3.45 12.52
N ASP A 55 7.29 -2.48 13.29
CA ASP A 55 8.45 -2.66 14.17
C ASP A 55 8.06 -3.36 15.49
N ARG A 56 9.07 -3.65 16.32
CA ARG A 56 8.87 -4.26 17.64
C ARG A 56 8.20 -3.34 18.66
N ASN A 57 8.17 -2.03 18.40
CA ASN A 57 7.55 -1.02 19.24
C ASN A 57 6.09 -0.76 18.83
N GLY A 58 5.57 -1.44 17.80
CA GLY A 58 4.23 -1.26 17.28
C GLY A 58 4.06 -0.05 16.35
N GLN A 59 5.15 0.55 15.85
CA GLN A 59 5.13 1.63 14.88
C GLN A 59 5.29 1.10 13.44
N ILE A 60 4.69 1.81 12.48
CA ILE A 60 4.85 1.48 11.07
C ILE A 60 6.21 1.98 10.58
N ASN A 61 6.99 1.09 9.98
CA ASN A 61 8.29 1.39 9.41
C ASN A 61 8.21 2.53 8.38
N ALA A 62 9.26 3.34 8.28
CA ALA A 62 9.39 4.35 7.23
C ALA A 62 9.68 3.73 5.85
N GLU A 63 10.13 2.49 5.83
CA GLU A 63 10.47 1.76 4.61
C GLU A 63 10.12 0.28 4.71
N VAL A 64 9.85 -0.33 3.56
CA VAL A 64 9.57 -1.76 3.41
C VAL A 64 10.62 -2.35 2.47
N HIS A 65 11.39 -3.31 2.95
CA HIS A 65 12.36 -4.02 2.13
C HIS A 65 11.70 -5.22 1.45
N LEU A 66 11.63 -5.19 0.11
CA LEU A 66 11.12 -6.30 -0.70
C LEU A 66 12.28 -7.17 -1.17
N ASN A 67 12.23 -8.45 -0.81
CA ASN A 67 13.18 -9.48 -1.23
C ASN A 67 13.02 -9.80 -2.73
N ARG A 68 14.06 -10.41 -3.30
CA ARG A 68 14.11 -10.78 -4.73
C ARG A 68 12.92 -11.63 -5.18
N ASN A 69 12.51 -12.59 -4.36
CA ASN A 69 11.37 -13.47 -4.63
C ASN A 69 10.02 -12.70 -4.71
N GLN A 70 9.91 -11.57 -4.02
CA GLN A 70 8.69 -10.76 -3.95
C GLN A 70 8.55 -9.84 -5.18
N THR A 71 9.64 -9.49 -5.85
CA THR A 71 9.64 -8.58 -6.99
C THR A 71 9.57 -9.32 -8.33
N LYS A 72 9.38 -8.56 -9.40
CA LYS A 72 9.53 -9.08 -10.77
C LYS A 72 10.99 -8.93 -11.19
N GLY A 73 11.59 -10.00 -11.72
CA GLY A 73 12.97 -9.99 -12.21
C GLY A 73 14.04 -10.26 -11.15
N ASP A 74 13.66 -10.81 -9.99
CA ASP A 74 14.57 -11.30 -8.95
C ASP A 74 15.53 -10.24 -8.40
N ARG A 75 15.08 -8.98 -8.32
CA ARG A 75 15.86 -7.86 -7.74
C ARG A 75 15.10 -7.24 -6.58
N GLY A 76 15.67 -7.31 -5.39
CA GLY A 76 15.09 -6.67 -4.22
C GLY A 76 15.08 -5.15 -4.37
N ARG A 77 14.12 -4.49 -3.70
CA ARG A 77 14.07 -3.02 -3.63
C ARG A 77 13.44 -2.58 -2.32
N THR A 78 13.80 -1.38 -1.89
CA THR A 78 13.15 -0.72 -0.76
C THR A 78 12.06 0.21 -1.26
N VAL A 79 10.92 0.21 -0.58
CA VAL A 79 9.80 1.13 -0.81
C VAL A 79 9.69 2.05 0.39
N TYR A 80 9.77 3.35 0.15
CA TYR A 80 9.61 4.35 1.21
C TYR A 80 8.14 4.71 1.40
N LEU A 81 7.72 4.79 2.65
CA LEU A 81 6.35 5.09 3.06
C LEU A 81 6.28 6.53 3.60
N SER A 82 5.52 7.39 2.93
CA SER A 82 5.21 8.71 3.46
C SER A 82 4.35 8.62 4.73
N GLU A 83 4.25 9.71 5.50
CA GLU A 83 3.40 9.76 6.71
C GLU A 83 1.97 9.32 6.42
N LYS A 84 1.39 9.82 5.32
CA LYS A 84 0.04 9.44 4.88
C LYS A 84 -0.09 7.93 4.64
N MET A 85 0.92 7.29 4.06
CA MET A 85 0.88 5.84 3.80
C MET A 85 1.02 5.05 5.10
N ARG A 86 1.88 5.51 6.01
CA ARG A 86 2.03 4.90 7.34
C ARG A 86 0.73 4.95 8.13
N GLU A 87 0.02 6.08 8.10
CA GLU A 87 -1.28 6.23 8.73
C GLU A 87 -2.33 5.28 8.15
N VAL A 88 -2.40 5.18 6.81
CA VAL A 88 -3.34 4.28 6.14
C VAL A 88 -3.07 2.81 6.47
N ILE A 89 -1.80 2.39 6.51
CA ILE A 89 -1.43 1.03 6.93
C ILE A 89 -1.83 0.80 8.39
N LYS A 90 -1.53 1.75 9.27
CA LYS A 90 -1.89 1.69 10.69
C LYS A 90 -3.40 1.52 10.87
N ASN A 91 -4.21 2.36 10.21
CA ASN A 91 -5.67 2.31 10.30
C ASN A 91 -6.22 0.95 9.86
N TYR A 92 -5.69 0.39 8.78
CA TYR A 92 -6.06 -0.96 8.34
C TYR A 92 -5.66 -2.05 9.35
N LEU A 93 -4.45 -1.99 9.92
CA LEU A 93 -4.02 -2.97 10.92
C LEU A 93 -4.88 -2.87 12.20
N CYS A 94 -5.25 -1.66 12.62
CA CYS A 94 -6.17 -1.44 13.73
C CYS A 94 -7.57 -2.00 13.44
N GLU A 95 -8.14 -1.81 12.24
CA GLU A 95 -9.45 -2.40 11.89
C GLU A 95 -9.39 -3.94 11.86
N ARG A 96 -8.27 -4.51 11.42
CA ARG A 96 -8.16 -5.97 11.21
C ARG A 96 -7.81 -6.75 12.49
N PHE A 97 -7.04 -6.16 13.39
CA PHE A 97 -6.47 -6.85 14.55
C PHE A 97 -6.76 -6.16 15.90
N GLY A 98 -7.31 -4.94 15.89
CA GLY A 98 -7.83 -4.28 17.09
C GLY A 98 -9.24 -4.74 17.40
#